data_AF-A0A6A6SRU7-F1
#
_entry.id   AF-A0A6A6SRU7-F1
#
_cell.length_a   1.000
_cell.length_b   1.000
_cell.length_c   1.000
_cell.angle_alpha   90.00
_cell.angle_beta   90.00
_cell.angle_gamma   90.00
#
_symmetry.space_group_name_H-M   'P 1'
#
loop_
_entity.id
_entity.type
_entity.pdbx_description
1 polymer ?
#
loop_
_entity_poly.entity_id
_entity_poly.type
_entity_poly.pdbx_seq_one_letter_code
_entity_poly.pdbx_strand_id
1 'polypeptide(L)'
;MAAPAEAEAFPSVFKPGATFVHKPLDRSLQQIRLISIVPEAEGPIQCTIKHVDLDADKTPDYRALSYVWGPPSDVQRIRVNDQDFVVRSNLHHFLQAFRARLFKFRGCGPYEDEIQWLWIDQICIDQAVVQERNHQVRMMSDIYKRASYVYVWLGPSDRRTEAPDPLSGTELTHFFQNPYWHRLWIVQEVMLARYIRIMCGETLLSWEELQRFCSTGLGHLPTDAAQAVPSQVIWLAEHAMLAETHSYSTLLLTFSLNECQDPRDKVYGFQGLVNPQDRMEIDYGISVVEVFLYVVAAMVRGVSHI
;
A
#
# COMPACT_ATOMS: atom_id res chain seq x y z
N MET A 1 28.64 -34.39 12.05
CA MET A 1 27.53 -33.71 12.74
C MET A 1 28.08 -32.44 13.35
N ALA A 2 27.92 -31.31 12.66
CA ALA A 2 28.25 -29.99 13.19
C ALA A 2 26.94 -29.35 13.67
N ALA A 3 26.94 -28.80 14.88
CA ALA A 3 25.82 -28.08 15.47
C ALA A 3 25.48 -26.82 14.65
N PRO A 4 24.22 -26.34 14.63
CA PRO A 4 23.89 -25.10 13.95
C PRO A 4 24.44 -23.92 14.74
N ALA A 5 25.04 -22.97 14.02
CA ALA A 5 25.57 -21.73 14.57
C ALA A 5 24.46 -20.93 15.25
N GLU A 6 24.72 -20.49 16.48
CA GLU A 6 23.87 -19.58 17.23
C GLU A 6 23.75 -18.25 16.47
N ALA A 7 22.52 -17.78 16.26
CA ALA A 7 22.28 -16.47 15.69
C ALA A 7 22.79 -15.40 16.65
N GLU A 8 23.78 -14.60 16.20
CA GLU A 8 24.34 -13.50 16.98
C GLU A 8 23.25 -12.49 17.34
N ALA A 9 23.05 -12.28 18.64
CA ALA A 9 22.10 -11.30 19.16
C ALA A 9 22.57 -9.87 18.84
N PHE A 10 21.73 -9.11 18.16
CA PHE A 10 21.94 -7.69 17.91
C PHE A 10 22.13 -6.91 19.23
N PRO A 11 23.13 -6.01 19.32
CA PRO A 11 23.30 -5.17 20.51
C PRO A 11 22.11 -4.22 20.65
N SER A 12 21.26 -4.44 21.67
CA SER A 12 20.04 -3.67 21.85
C SER A 12 20.31 -2.31 22.49
N VAL A 13 20.10 -1.24 21.72
CA VAL A 13 20.00 0.15 22.21
C VAL A 13 18.77 0.34 23.14
N PHE A 14 17.92 -0.68 23.28
CA PHE A 14 16.68 -0.66 24.05
C PHE A 14 16.78 -1.50 25.32
N LYS A 15 16.33 -0.97 26.46
CA LYS A 15 15.89 -1.81 27.59
C LYS A 15 14.64 -2.58 27.14
N PRO A 16 14.51 -3.90 27.40
CA PRO A 16 13.35 -4.68 26.98
C PRO A 16 12.04 -4.09 27.51
N GLY A 17 11.13 -3.69 26.63
CA GLY A 17 9.77 -3.30 26.98
C GLY A 17 8.83 -4.51 27.00
N ALA A 18 7.60 -4.31 27.47
CA ALA A 18 6.55 -5.31 27.27
C ALA A 18 6.25 -5.41 25.76
N THR A 19 6.01 -6.62 25.25
CA THR A 19 5.60 -6.82 23.86
C THR A 19 4.19 -6.28 23.64
N PHE A 20 4.00 -5.54 22.55
CA PHE A 20 2.69 -5.00 22.18
C PHE A 20 1.71 -6.13 21.84
N VAL A 21 0.46 -5.99 22.31
CA VAL A 21 -0.64 -6.90 21.99
C VAL A 21 -1.84 -6.09 21.51
N HIS A 22 -2.34 -6.42 20.33
CA HIS A 22 -3.52 -5.78 19.76
C HIS A 22 -4.74 -6.02 20.65
N LYS A 23 -5.49 -4.95 20.95
CA LYS A 23 -6.86 -5.11 21.46
C LYS A 23 -7.77 -5.50 20.29
N PRO A 24 -8.59 -6.56 20.38
CA PRO A 24 -9.42 -7.04 19.27
C PRO A 24 -10.29 -5.95 18.63
N LEU A 25 -10.47 -6.03 17.32
CA LEU A 25 -11.46 -5.20 16.61
C LEU A 25 -12.88 -5.71 16.85
N ASP A 26 -13.83 -4.78 16.99
CA ASP A 26 -15.25 -5.07 16.88
C ASP A 26 -15.60 -5.30 15.40
N ARG A 27 -15.79 -6.58 15.06
CA ARG A 27 -16.08 -7.03 13.69
C ARG A 27 -17.55 -6.84 13.29
N SER A 28 -18.42 -6.40 14.21
CA SER A 28 -19.78 -5.98 13.86
C SER A 28 -19.83 -4.56 13.28
N LEU A 29 -18.73 -3.81 13.42
CA LEU A 29 -18.53 -2.47 12.89
C LEU A 29 -17.45 -2.48 11.79
N GLN A 30 -17.35 -1.37 11.07
CA GLN A 30 -16.22 -1.10 10.16
C GLN A 30 -15.01 -0.56 10.94
N GLN A 31 -14.66 -1.24 12.03
CA GLN A 31 -13.60 -0.79 12.91
C GLN A 31 -12.21 -1.04 12.31
N ILE A 32 -11.35 -0.03 12.37
CA ILE A 32 -9.93 -0.11 12.02
C ILE A 32 -9.08 0.46 13.14
N ARG A 33 -7.76 0.25 13.05
CA ARG A 33 -6.79 0.97 13.89
C ARG A 33 -6.06 2.00 13.06
N LEU A 34 -5.73 3.13 13.68
CA LEU A 34 -4.90 4.18 13.11
C LEU A 34 -3.74 4.45 14.05
N ILE A 35 -2.56 4.68 13.49
CA ILE A 35 -1.37 5.06 14.24
C ILE A 35 -1.02 6.53 14.02
N SER A 36 -0.39 7.16 15.01
CA SER A 36 0.25 8.46 14.86
C SER A 36 1.72 8.35 15.27
N ILE A 37 2.62 8.86 14.44
CA ILE A 37 4.06 8.81 14.67
C ILE A 37 4.48 10.06 15.43
N VAL A 38 5.30 9.89 16.47
CA VAL A 38 5.88 11.02 17.22
C VAL A 38 6.95 11.70 16.35
N PRO A 39 6.81 13.00 16.02
CA PRO A 39 7.72 13.70 15.11
C PRO A 39 8.96 14.20 15.85
N GLU A 40 9.81 13.29 16.29
CA GLU A 40 11.13 13.57 16.87
C GLU A 40 12.23 13.47 15.81
N ALA A 41 13.26 14.33 15.92
CA ALA A 41 14.40 14.33 14.99
C ALA A 41 15.21 13.03 15.09
N GLU A 42 15.46 12.59 16.32
CA GLU A 42 16.40 11.52 16.65
C GLU A 42 15.75 10.45 17.52
N GLY A 43 16.44 9.30 17.62
CA GLY A 43 16.01 8.21 18.50
C GLY A 43 15.01 7.25 17.85
N PRO A 44 14.44 6.31 18.65
CA PRO A 44 13.52 5.29 18.16
C PRO A 44 12.27 5.84 17.46
N ILE A 45 11.76 5.08 16.49
CA ILE A 45 10.39 5.27 16.02
C ILE A 45 9.41 4.93 17.13
N GLN A 46 8.56 5.91 17.46
CA GLN A 46 7.50 5.77 18.45
C GLN A 46 6.17 6.13 17.82
N CYS A 47 5.16 5.31 18.08
CA CYS A 47 3.81 5.50 17.58
C CYS A 47 2.80 5.35 18.72
N THR A 48 1.69 6.08 18.58
CA THR A 48 0.47 5.80 19.33
C THR A 48 -0.52 5.10 18.41
N ILE A 49 -1.40 4.24 18.93
CA ILE A 49 -2.43 3.55 18.15
C ILE A 49 -3.80 3.70 18.81
N LYS A 50 -4.84 3.91 17.99
CA LYS A 50 -6.24 3.98 18.44
C LYS A 50 -7.18 3.23 17.51
N HIS A 51 -8.30 2.80 18.05
CA HIS A 51 -9.41 2.22 17.31
C HIS A 51 -10.36 3.32 16.84
N VAL A 52 -10.85 3.20 15.61
CA VAL A 52 -11.88 4.07 15.04
C VAL A 52 -12.86 3.22 14.24
N ASP A 53 -14.12 3.64 14.19
CA ASP A 53 -15.09 3.10 13.23
C ASP A 53 -14.99 3.94 11.95
N LEU A 54 -14.90 3.32 10.77
CA LEU A 54 -14.85 4.03 9.50
C LEU A 54 -16.16 4.73 9.15
N ASP A 55 -17.30 4.23 9.64
CA ASP A 55 -18.64 4.75 9.31
C ASP A 55 -19.11 5.85 10.26
N ALA A 56 -18.35 6.15 11.32
CA ALA A 56 -18.72 7.18 12.26
C ALA A 56 -18.41 8.59 11.73
N ASP A 57 -19.28 9.57 12.00
CA ASP A 57 -19.05 10.99 11.65
C ASP A 57 -17.77 11.58 12.30
N LYS A 58 -17.20 10.90 13.30
CA LYS A 58 -16.03 11.34 14.08
C LYS A 58 -14.74 10.63 13.67
N THR A 59 -14.73 9.86 12.58
CA THR A 59 -13.48 9.27 12.06
C THR A 59 -12.53 10.41 11.69
N PRO A 60 -11.32 10.45 12.27
CA PRO A 60 -10.35 11.48 11.92
C PRO A 60 -9.88 11.29 10.48
N ASP A 61 -9.46 12.37 9.83
CA ASP A 61 -8.66 12.27 8.62
C ASP A 61 -7.43 11.40 8.86
N TYR A 62 -7.10 10.57 7.88
CA TYR A 62 -5.95 9.68 7.94
C TYR A 62 -5.34 9.47 6.56
N ARG A 63 -4.08 9.04 6.57
CA ARG A 63 -3.30 8.69 5.40
C ARG A 63 -3.17 7.17 5.34
N ALA A 64 -3.24 6.55 4.18
CA ALA A 64 -2.98 5.11 4.02
C ALA A 64 -1.62 4.89 3.37
N LEU A 65 -0.88 3.86 3.78
CA LEU A 65 0.40 3.49 3.17
C LEU A 65 0.22 2.33 2.18
N SER A 66 0.62 2.55 0.94
CA SER A 66 0.80 1.52 -0.09
C SER A 66 2.29 1.24 -0.28
N TYR A 67 2.74 0.04 0.05
CA TYR A 67 4.17 -0.30 0.03
C TYR A 67 4.44 -1.81 -0.04
N VAL A 68 5.64 -2.20 -0.50
CA VAL A 68 6.10 -3.60 -0.48
C VAL A 68 6.59 -3.98 0.93
N TRP A 69 6.10 -5.08 1.49
CA TRP A 69 6.49 -5.49 2.84
C TRP A 69 7.98 -5.83 3.00
N GLY A 70 8.62 -6.40 1.96
CA GLY A 70 9.98 -6.93 2.04
C GLY A 70 10.06 -8.31 2.73
N PRO A 71 11.25 -8.88 2.93
CA PRO A 71 11.44 -10.22 3.49
C PRO A 71 10.92 -10.34 4.94
N PRO A 72 10.28 -11.46 5.33
CA PRO A 72 9.77 -11.65 6.70
C PRO A 72 10.88 -11.82 7.75
N SER A 73 12.09 -12.21 7.33
CA SER A 73 13.25 -12.38 8.22
C SER A 73 13.98 -11.08 8.52
N ASP A 74 13.74 -10.02 7.76
CA ASP A 74 14.43 -8.74 7.88
C ASP A 74 13.54 -7.74 8.63
N VAL A 75 13.84 -7.56 9.91
CA VAL A 75 12.95 -6.88 10.87
C VAL A 75 13.68 -5.87 11.74
N GLN A 76 12.94 -4.84 12.15
CA GLN A 76 13.37 -3.76 13.02
C GLN A 76 12.35 -3.57 14.15
N ARG A 77 12.80 -2.99 15.27
CA ARG A 77 11.94 -2.71 16.43
C ARG A 77 11.50 -1.26 16.44
N ILE A 78 10.22 -1.05 16.75
CA ILE A 78 9.61 0.25 17.03
C ILE A 78 8.83 0.18 18.34
N ARG A 79 8.37 1.33 18.86
CA ARG A 79 7.45 1.36 20.00
C ARG A 79 6.05 1.75 19.57
N VAL A 80 5.05 1.00 20.02
CA VAL A 80 3.62 1.32 19.84
C VAL A 80 2.98 1.37 21.22
N ASN A 81 2.43 2.53 21.62
CA ASN A 81 1.93 2.78 22.99
C ASN A 81 2.94 2.34 24.08
N ASP A 82 4.21 2.73 23.92
CA ASP A 82 5.34 2.40 24.82
C ASP A 82 5.70 0.90 24.92
N GLN A 83 5.13 0.06 24.05
CA GLN A 83 5.40 -1.37 24.00
C GLN A 83 6.20 -1.74 22.75
N ASP A 84 7.01 -2.79 22.85
CA ASP A 84 7.88 -3.24 21.76
C ASP A 84 7.03 -3.90 20.65
N PHE A 85 7.20 -3.42 19.42
CA PHE A 85 6.56 -3.95 18.22
C PHE A 85 7.60 -4.17 17.11
N VAL A 86 7.42 -5.22 16.32
CA VAL A 86 8.37 -5.60 15.26
C VAL A 86 7.75 -5.31 13.90
N VAL A 87 8.46 -4.54 13.08
CA VAL A 87 8.11 -4.25 11.69
C VAL A 87 9.20 -4.77 10.76
N ARG A 88 8.87 -4.98 9.48
CA ARG A 88 9.89 -5.30 8.46
C ARG A 88 10.73 -4.08 8.13
N SER A 89 11.97 -4.29 7.73
CA SER A 89 12.93 -3.21 7.49
C SER A 89 12.45 -2.19 6.44
N ASN A 90 11.73 -2.60 5.39
CA ASN A 90 11.19 -1.63 4.42
C ASN A 90 10.16 -0.68 5.04
N LEU A 91 9.29 -1.18 5.94
CA LEU A 91 8.37 -0.33 6.67
C LEU A 91 9.12 0.59 7.64
N HIS A 92 10.15 0.07 8.32
CA HIS A 92 10.97 0.90 9.20
C HIS A 92 11.61 2.10 8.47
N HIS A 93 12.16 1.88 7.27
CA HIS A 93 12.70 2.96 6.44
C HIS A 93 11.64 4.00 6.07
N PHE A 94 10.43 3.56 5.70
CA PHE A 94 9.31 4.48 5.48
C PHE A 94 9.02 5.31 6.73
N LEU A 95 8.89 4.68 7.90
CA LEU A 95 8.58 5.36 9.16
C LEU A 95 9.66 6.39 9.52
N GLN A 96 10.94 6.09 9.26
CA GLN A 96 12.04 7.03 9.46
C GLN A 96 11.95 8.24 8.53
N ALA A 97 11.82 8.01 7.21
CA ALA A 97 11.72 9.09 6.22
C ALA A 97 10.48 9.96 6.46
N PHE A 98 9.36 9.32 6.78
CA PHE A 98 8.11 10.02 7.08
C PHE A 98 8.21 10.85 8.37
N ARG A 99 8.81 10.31 9.44
CA ARG A 99 9.05 11.04 10.68
C ARG A 99 9.95 12.26 10.44
N ALA A 100 11.03 12.10 9.68
CA ALA A 100 11.94 13.19 9.34
C ALA A 100 11.22 14.31 8.58
N ARG A 101 10.33 13.94 7.64
CA ARG A 101 9.46 14.90 6.95
C ARG A 101 8.54 15.65 7.92
N LEU A 102 7.83 14.94 8.80
CA LEU A 102 6.93 15.56 9.78
C LEU A 102 7.69 16.53 10.71
N PHE A 103 8.90 16.17 11.11
CA PHE A 103 9.74 17.05 11.92
C PHE A 103 10.18 18.30 11.15
N LYS A 104 10.65 18.13 9.91
CA LYS A 104 11.16 19.21 9.04
C LYS A 104 10.10 20.26 8.70
N PHE A 105 8.86 19.84 8.44
CA PHE A 105 7.77 20.73 8.02
C PHE A 105 6.76 21.05 9.13
N ARG A 106 7.13 20.78 10.39
CA ARG A 106 6.23 20.99 11.54
C ARG A 106 5.77 22.45 11.64
N GLY A 107 4.46 22.69 11.50
CA GLY A 107 3.86 24.01 11.63
C GLY A 107 4.07 24.95 10.42
N CYS A 108 4.67 24.46 9.34
CA CYS A 108 4.92 25.24 8.12
C CYS A 108 4.69 24.44 6.82
N GLY A 109 4.27 23.17 6.93
CA GLY A 109 3.97 22.30 5.82
C GLY A 109 2.57 22.50 5.22
N PRO A 110 2.30 21.90 4.06
CA PRO A 110 0.95 21.79 3.51
C PRO A 110 0.00 21.04 4.47
N TYR A 111 -1.31 21.24 4.32
CA TYR A 111 -2.35 20.58 5.12
C TYR A 111 -2.20 19.05 5.21
N GLU A 112 -1.70 18.39 4.14
CA GLU A 112 -1.41 16.96 4.13
C GLU A 112 -0.45 16.50 5.24
N ASP A 113 0.49 17.36 5.65
CA ASP A 113 1.46 17.08 6.70
C ASP A 113 0.86 17.30 8.11
N GLU A 114 -0.28 17.99 8.22
CA GLU A 114 -1.03 18.16 9.48
C GLU A 114 -1.84 16.91 9.87
N ILE A 115 -2.18 16.04 8.92
CA ILE A 115 -3.01 14.84 9.17
C ILE A 115 -2.24 13.83 10.00
N GLN A 116 -2.48 13.77 11.31
CA GLN A 116 -1.62 13.00 12.23
C GLN A 116 -1.70 11.46 12.08
N TRP A 117 -2.77 10.95 11.47
CA TRP A 117 -3.10 9.53 11.49
C TRP A 117 -2.68 8.80 10.22
N LEU A 118 -2.18 7.59 10.40
CA LEU A 118 -1.79 6.66 9.36
C LEU A 118 -2.51 5.32 9.54
N TRP A 119 -2.93 4.73 8.44
CA TRP A 119 -3.29 3.33 8.35
C TRP A 119 -2.16 2.58 7.64
N ILE A 120 -1.59 1.59 8.32
CA ILE A 120 -0.52 0.73 7.81
C ILE A 120 -0.87 -0.70 8.16
N ASP A 121 -1.16 -1.52 7.17
CA ASP A 121 -1.64 -2.90 7.31
C ASP A 121 -0.82 -3.75 8.31
N GLN A 122 0.51 -3.67 8.28
CA GLN A 122 1.40 -4.45 9.15
C GLN A 122 1.29 -4.08 10.63
N ILE A 123 0.85 -2.85 10.96
CA ILE A 123 0.72 -2.37 12.35
C ILE A 123 -0.75 -2.34 12.77
N CYS A 124 -1.65 -1.88 11.88
CA CYS A 124 -3.05 -1.66 12.19
C CYS A 124 -3.88 -2.94 12.23
N ILE A 125 -3.42 -4.00 11.59
CA ILE A 125 -4.07 -5.33 11.57
C ILE A 125 -3.25 -6.28 12.43
N ASP A 126 -3.93 -7.05 13.29
CA ASP A 126 -3.34 -8.20 13.97
C ASP A 126 -3.15 -9.35 12.97
N GLN A 127 -1.92 -9.47 12.46
CA GLN A 127 -1.54 -10.44 11.45
C GLN A 127 -1.59 -11.90 11.96
N ALA A 128 -1.62 -12.11 13.29
CA ALA A 128 -1.73 -13.44 13.88
C ALA A 128 -3.17 -13.96 13.90
N VAL A 129 -4.17 -13.08 13.82
CA VAL A 129 -5.59 -13.44 13.89
C VAL A 129 -6.20 -13.49 12.49
N VAL A 130 -6.33 -14.69 11.93
CA VAL A 130 -6.84 -14.92 10.57
C VAL A 130 -8.22 -14.27 10.34
N GLN A 131 -9.11 -14.36 11.32
CA GLN A 131 -10.45 -13.78 11.20
C GLN A 131 -10.41 -12.25 11.15
N GLU A 132 -9.45 -11.62 11.84
CA GLU A 132 -9.24 -10.17 11.77
C GLU A 132 -8.67 -9.78 10.42
N ARG A 133 -7.64 -10.50 9.94
CA ARG A 133 -7.07 -10.28 8.60
C ARG A 133 -8.13 -10.36 7.51
N ASN A 134 -8.95 -11.41 7.51
CA ASN A 134 -10.02 -11.58 6.51
C ASN A 134 -11.12 -10.51 6.64
N HIS A 135 -11.37 -10.00 7.86
CA HIS A 135 -12.28 -8.87 8.07
C HIS A 135 -11.71 -7.59 7.45
N GLN A 136 -10.45 -7.27 7.73
CA GLN A 136 -9.80 -6.06 7.22
C GLN A 136 -9.57 -6.09 5.70
N VAL A 137 -9.25 -7.25 5.11
CA VAL A 137 -9.13 -7.41 3.65
C VAL A 137 -10.44 -7.04 2.94
N ARG A 138 -11.59 -7.45 3.50
CA ARG A 138 -12.91 -7.07 2.98
C ARG A 138 -13.18 -5.56 3.02
N MET A 139 -12.48 -4.85 3.91
CA MET A 139 -12.62 -3.41 4.11
C MET A 139 -11.57 -2.59 3.33
N MET A 140 -10.58 -3.23 2.70
CA MET A 140 -9.47 -2.50 2.07
C MET A 140 -9.94 -1.49 1.02
N SER A 141 -11.00 -1.79 0.24
CA SER A 141 -11.57 -0.81 -0.67
C SER A 141 -11.97 0.47 0.03
N ASP A 142 -12.69 0.36 1.14
CA ASP A 142 -13.23 1.51 1.85
C ASP A 142 -12.14 2.24 2.62
N ILE A 143 -11.14 1.52 3.17
CA ILE A 143 -9.99 2.11 3.85
C ILE A 143 -9.20 3.02 2.91
N TYR A 144 -8.85 2.57 1.70
CA TYR A 144 -8.09 3.40 0.77
C TYR A 144 -8.95 4.50 0.15
N LYS A 145 -10.23 4.23 -0.12
CA LYS A 145 -11.17 5.22 -0.66
C LYS A 145 -11.46 6.36 0.31
N ARG A 146 -11.51 6.09 1.62
CA ARG A 146 -11.78 7.10 2.66
C ARG A 146 -10.52 7.81 3.15
N ALA A 147 -9.33 7.28 2.88
CA ALA A 147 -8.09 7.94 3.23
C ALA A 147 -7.99 9.32 2.54
N SER A 148 -7.55 10.33 3.29
CA SER A 148 -7.34 11.68 2.76
C SER A 148 -6.17 11.69 1.76
N TYR A 149 -5.13 10.88 2.01
CA TYR A 149 -4.03 10.63 1.08
C TYR A 149 -3.61 9.17 1.11
N VAL A 150 -3.19 8.65 -0.04
CA VAL A 150 -2.45 7.39 -0.15
C VAL A 150 -0.98 7.71 -0.42
N TYR A 151 -0.11 7.32 0.50
CA TYR A 151 1.34 7.40 0.31
C TYR A 151 1.80 6.10 -0.35
N VAL A 152 2.37 6.22 -1.54
CA VAL A 152 3.10 5.16 -2.22
C VAL A 152 4.55 5.22 -1.74
N TRP A 153 5.07 4.14 -1.17
CA TRP A 153 6.47 4.05 -0.76
C TRP A 153 7.25 3.11 -1.66
N LEU A 154 8.24 3.67 -2.38
CA LEU A 154 9.09 2.90 -3.30
C LEU A 154 10.35 2.34 -2.62
N GLY A 155 10.75 2.88 -1.47
CA GLY A 155 11.96 2.46 -0.75
C GLY A 155 12.87 3.63 -0.39
N PRO A 156 13.92 3.37 0.43
CA PRO A 156 14.91 4.38 0.80
C PRO A 156 15.73 4.81 -0.42
N SER A 157 16.13 6.10 -0.51
CA SER A 157 16.85 6.67 -1.65
C SER A 157 18.06 5.83 -2.07
N ASP A 158 17.93 5.21 -3.23
CA ASP A 158 18.92 4.50 -4.03
C ASP A 158 18.69 4.85 -5.50
N ARG A 159 19.55 4.39 -6.42
CA ARG A 159 19.42 4.67 -7.87
C ARG A 159 18.08 4.22 -8.50
N ARG A 160 17.25 3.43 -7.80
CA ARG A 160 15.94 2.94 -8.25
C ARG A 160 14.76 3.63 -7.54
N THR A 161 15.05 4.53 -6.61
CA THR A 161 14.10 5.23 -5.73
C THR A 161 14.44 6.71 -5.60
N GLU A 162 15.10 7.27 -6.61
CA GLU A 162 15.13 8.71 -6.85
C GLU A 162 14.02 9.07 -7.84
N ALA A 163 13.57 10.33 -7.81
CA ALA A 163 12.65 10.83 -8.82
C ALA A 163 13.36 10.81 -10.19
N PRO A 164 12.82 10.12 -11.21
CA PRO A 164 13.52 9.98 -12.47
C PRO A 164 13.47 11.29 -13.26
N ASP A 165 14.54 11.59 -14.01
CA ASP A 165 14.46 12.53 -15.13
C ASP A 165 13.54 11.92 -16.21
N PRO A 166 12.42 12.57 -16.58
CA PRO A 166 11.51 12.07 -17.62
C PRO A 166 12.17 11.93 -19.00
N LEU A 167 13.31 12.58 -19.24
CA LEU A 167 14.07 12.45 -20.48
C LEU A 167 15.09 11.30 -20.44
N SER A 168 15.35 10.72 -19.26
CA SER A 168 16.27 9.61 -19.04
C SER A 168 15.54 8.27 -19.05
N GLY A 169 15.55 7.59 -20.20
CA GLY A 169 14.96 6.25 -20.31
C GLY A 169 15.53 5.24 -19.32
N THR A 170 16.81 5.37 -18.96
CA THR A 170 17.47 4.52 -17.97
C THR A 170 16.95 4.73 -16.55
N GLU A 171 16.67 5.97 -16.14
CA GLU A 171 16.15 6.27 -14.80
C GLU A 171 14.67 5.86 -14.70
N LEU A 172 13.88 6.13 -15.74
CA LEU A 172 12.50 5.64 -15.83
C LEU A 172 12.46 4.10 -15.76
N THR A 173 13.36 3.42 -16.47
CA THR A 173 13.45 1.95 -16.44
C THR A 173 13.72 1.46 -15.01
N HIS A 174 14.68 2.04 -14.31
CA HIS A 174 14.99 1.67 -12.93
C HIS A 174 13.83 1.95 -11.96
N PHE A 175 13.16 3.10 -12.13
CA PHE A 175 12.01 3.49 -11.32
C PHE A 175 10.84 2.51 -11.48
N PHE A 176 10.53 2.07 -12.70
CA PHE A 176 9.45 1.13 -12.97
C PHE A 176 9.81 -0.35 -12.78
N GLN A 177 11.10 -0.70 -12.72
CA GLN A 177 11.58 -2.01 -12.26
C GLN A 177 11.42 -2.22 -10.75
N ASN A 178 11.00 -1.18 -10.00
CA ASN A 178 10.69 -1.33 -8.59
C ASN A 178 9.58 -2.38 -8.38
N PRO A 179 9.77 -3.40 -7.52
CA PRO A 179 8.77 -4.44 -7.26
C PRO A 179 7.40 -3.92 -6.84
N TYR A 180 7.32 -2.69 -6.33
CA TYR A 180 6.06 -2.01 -6.03
C TYR A 180 5.08 -2.08 -7.20
N TRP A 181 5.50 -1.67 -8.41
CA TRP A 181 4.64 -1.56 -9.60
C TRP A 181 4.09 -2.89 -10.11
N HIS A 182 4.71 -3.99 -9.69
CA HIS A 182 4.33 -5.34 -10.09
C HIS A 182 3.33 -5.95 -9.14
N ARG A 183 3.04 -5.38 -7.96
CA ARG A 183 2.09 -6.00 -7.03
C ARG A 183 0.66 -5.80 -7.48
N LEU A 184 -0.18 -6.80 -7.23
CA LEU A 184 -1.61 -6.72 -7.56
C LEU A 184 -2.37 -5.77 -6.64
N TRP A 185 -2.11 -5.85 -5.34
CA TRP A 185 -2.87 -5.09 -4.34
C TRP A 185 -2.75 -3.57 -4.52
N ILE A 186 -1.61 -3.08 -5.03
CA ILE A 186 -1.41 -1.64 -5.29
C ILE A 186 -2.48 -1.08 -6.25
N VAL A 187 -3.04 -1.92 -7.13
CA VAL A 187 -3.99 -1.48 -8.15
C VAL A 187 -5.20 -0.88 -7.46
N GLN A 188 -5.78 -1.60 -6.50
CA GLN A 188 -6.91 -1.10 -5.72
C GLN A 188 -6.52 0.08 -4.83
N GLU A 189 -5.34 0.02 -4.21
CA GLU A 189 -4.84 1.04 -3.29
C GLU A 189 -4.65 2.40 -3.99
N VAL A 190 -4.14 2.38 -5.21
CA VAL A 190 -3.90 3.55 -6.07
C VAL A 190 -5.20 4.02 -6.72
N MET A 191 -5.95 3.10 -7.36
CA MET A 191 -7.13 3.46 -8.14
C MET A 191 -8.23 4.09 -7.29
N LEU A 192 -8.40 3.63 -6.04
CA LEU A 192 -9.43 4.13 -5.12
C LEU A 192 -8.99 5.37 -4.34
N ALA A 193 -7.73 5.78 -4.42
CA ALA A 193 -7.23 6.92 -3.67
C ALA A 193 -7.95 8.23 -4.04
N ARG A 194 -8.04 9.15 -3.08
CA ARG A 194 -8.52 10.53 -3.33
C ARG A 194 -7.39 11.47 -3.75
N TYR A 195 -6.22 11.26 -3.17
CA TYR A 195 -4.98 11.97 -3.48
C TYR A 195 -3.81 11.03 -3.25
N ILE A 196 -2.81 11.07 -4.14
CA ILE A 196 -1.64 10.20 -4.05
C ILE A 196 -0.37 11.03 -3.91
N ARG A 197 0.53 10.53 -3.06
CA ARG A 197 1.91 11.00 -2.96
C ARG A 197 2.85 9.83 -3.10
N ILE A 198 3.83 9.94 -4.00
CA ILE A 198 4.83 8.91 -4.21
C ILE A 198 6.10 9.35 -3.49
N MET A 199 6.47 8.59 -2.48
CA MET A 199 7.64 8.86 -1.65
C MET A 199 8.76 7.88 -2.03
N CYS A 200 9.89 8.46 -2.42
CA CYS A 200 11.09 7.75 -2.85
C CYS A 200 12.27 8.31 -2.02
N GLY A 201 12.61 7.58 -0.96
CA GLY A 201 13.39 8.11 0.17
C GLY A 201 12.77 9.37 0.76
N GLU A 202 13.48 10.49 0.72
CA GLU A 202 12.96 11.78 1.22
C GLU A 202 12.25 12.62 0.16
N THR A 203 12.34 12.23 -1.11
CA THR A 203 11.68 12.93 -2.21
C THR A 203 10.21 12.56 -2.27
N LEU A 204 9.37 13.57 -2.46
CA LEU A 204 7.93 13.41 -2.61
C LEU A 204 7.52 13.87 -4.01
N LEU A 205 6.90 12.97 -4.75
CA LEU A 205 6.33 13.24 -6.06
C LEU A 205 4.80 13.23 -5.99
N SER A 206 4.19 14.09 -6.79
CA SER A 206 2.76 14.11 -7.01
C SER A 206 2.35 13.06 -8.05
N TRP A 207 1.07 12.69 -8.06
CA TRP A 207 0.56 11.78 -9.10
C TRP A 207 0.60 12.44 -10.49
N GLU A 208 0.39 13.75 -10.54
CA GLU A 208 0.47 14.53 -11.78
C GLU A 208 1.89 14.55 -12.37
N GLU A 209 2.92 14.42 -11.53
CA GLU A 209 4.31 14.21 -11.99
C GLU A 209 4.46 12.84 -12.66
N LEU A 210 3.93 11.77 -12.04
CA LEU A 210 3.92 10.44 -12.63
C LEU A 210 3.15 10.41 -13.96
N GLN A 211 1.99 11.06 -14.03
CA GLN A 211 1.20 11.20 -15.26
C GLN A 211 2.00 11.89 -16.37
N ARG A 212 2.76 12.94 -16.02
CA ARG A 212 3.66 13.57 -16.97
C ARG A 212 4.71 12.60 -17.49
N PHE A 213 5.32 11.78 -16.63
CA PHE A 213 6.29 10.76 -17.06
C PHE A 213 5.67 9.73 -18.03
N CYS A 214 4.42 9.33 -17.78
CA CYS A 214 3.70 8.38 -18.64
C CYS A 214 3.29 9.00 -19.99
N SER A 215 2.84 10.26 -19.98
CA SER A 215 2.37 10.98 -21.18
C SER A 215 3.50 11.50 -22.06
N THR A 216 4.65 11.91 -21.51
CA THR A 216 5.82 12.31 -22.30
C THR A 216 6.38 11.13 -23.11
N GLY A 217 6.22 9.89 -22.62
CA GLY A 217 6.49 8.64 -23.35
C GLY A 217 5.73 8.45 -24.65
N LEU A 218 4.60 9.17 -24.84
CA LEU A 218 3.71 8.95 -25.98
C LEU A 218 3.92 9.93 -27.15
N GLY A 219 4.76 10.97 -27.02
CA GLY A 219 4.83 12.06 -28.01
C GLY A 219 6.19 12.42 -28.59
N HIS A 220 7.25 12.51 -27.78
CA HIS A 220 8.52 13.14 -28.20
C HIS A 220 9.81 12.58 -27.54
N LEU A 221 9.74 11.47 -26.80
CA LEU A 221 10.92 10.88 -26.18
C LEU A 221 11.74 10.03 -27.17
N PRO A 222 13.06 9.86 -26.93
CA PRO A 222 13.84 8.79 -27.55
C PRO A 222 13.14 7.44 -27.32
N THR A 223 13.11 6.56 -28.33
CA THR A 223 12.41 5.26 -28.30
C THR A 223 12.66 4.45 -27.02
N ASP A 224 13.88 4.51 -26.50
CA ASP A 224 14.33 3.77 -25.31
C ASP A 224 13.59 4.20 -24.03
N ALA A 225 13.17 5.47 -23.92
CA ALA A 225 12.43 5.97 -22.77
C ALA A 225 10.92 5.68 -22.86
N ALA A 226 10.36 5.65 -24.07
CA ALA A 226 8.95 5.28 -24.28
C ALA A 226 8.69 3.80 -23.93
N GLN A 227 9.66 2.92 -24.17
CA GLN A 227 9.57 1.50 -23.81
C GLN A 227 9.81 1.23 -22.31
N ALA A 228 10.27 2.22 -21.55
CA ALA A 228 10.60 2.06 -20.14
C ALA A 228 9.36 2.01 -19.22
N VAL A 229 8.23 2.59 -19.64
CA VAL A 229 7.02 2.68 -18.81
C VAL A 229 6.12 1.46 -19.07
N PRO A 230 5.83 0.62 -18.06
CA PRO A 230 4.94 -0.53 -18.25
C PRO A 230 3.50 -0.11 -18.55
N SER A 231 2.82 -0.81 -19.45
CA SER A 231 1.46 -0.46 -19.90
C SER A 231 0.43 -0.41 -18.76
N GLN A 232 0.57 -1.28 -17.75
CA GLN A 232 -0.29 -1.26 -16.58
C GLN A 232 -0.08 -0.01 -15.72
N VAL A 233 1.12 0.57 -15.72
CA VAL A 233 1.41 1.81 -15.00
C VAL A 233 0.88 3.03 -15.76
N ILE A 234 0.97 3.03 -17.09
CA ILE A 234 0.29 4.03 -17.94
C ILE A 234 -1.21 4.01 -17.64
N TRP A 235 -1.82 2.82 -17.60
CA TRP A 235 -3.23 2.67 -17.31
C TRP A 235 -3.59 3.19 -15.91
N LEU A 236 -2.80 2.86 -14.88
CA LEU A 236 -2.97 3.43 -13.53
C LEU A 236 -2.88 4.96 -13.56
N ALA A 237 -1.88 5.52 -14.23
CA ALA A 237 -1.69 6.96 -14.31
C ALA A 237 -2.90 7.67 -14.94
N GLU A 238 -3.50 7.08 -15.96
CA GLU A 238 -4.67 7.62 -16.66
C GLU A 238 -5.99 7.46 -15.89
N HIS A 239 -6.16 6.36 -15.15
CA HIS A 239 -7.47 5.99 -14.57
C HIS A 239 -7.56 6.12 -13.04
N ALA A 240 -6.43 6.29 -12.34
CA ALA A 240 -6.46 6.45 -10.89
C ALA A 240 -7.23 7.70 -10.47
N MET A 241 -7.90 7.62 -9.32
CA MET A 241 -8.68 8.72 -8.74
C MET A 241 -9.93 9.15 -9.55
N LEU A 242 -10.25 8.49 -10.67
CA LEU A 242 -11.47 8.75 -11.45
C LEU A 242 -12.73 8.11 -10.85
N ALA A 243 -12.56 7.23 -9.86
CA ALA A 243 -13.64 6.47 -9.21
C ALA A 243 -14.48 5.62 -10.19
N GLU A 244 -13.91 5.23 -11.32
CA GLU A 244 -14.54 4.35 -12.31
C GLU A 244 -14.54 2.90 -11.84
N THR A 245 -15.57 2.17 -12.25
CA THR A 245 -15.61 0.72 -12.13
C THR A 245 -15.47 0.06 -13.49
N HIS A 246 -14.90 -1.13 -13.52
CA HIS A 246 -14.58 -1.85 -14.74
C HIS A 246 -15.12 -3.28 -14.71
N SER A 247 -15.17 -3.89 -15.89
CA SER A 247 -15.43 -5.33 -16.02
C SER A 247 -14.25 -6.14 -15.47
N TYR A 248 -14.51 -7.38 -15.02
CA TYR A 248 -13.42 -8.30 -14.69
C TYR A 248 -12.46 -8.52 -15.86
N SER A 249 -12.95 -8.55 -17.11
CA SER A 249 -12.11 -8.80 -18.29
C SER A 249 -11.10 -7.67 -18.50
N THR A 250 -11.53 -6.41 -18.33
CA THR A 250 -10.63 -5.26 -18.41
C THR A 250 -9.53 -5.37 -17.35
N LEU A 251 -9.90 -5.55 -16.08
CA LEU A 251 -8.93 -5.57 -14.98
C LEU A 251 -7.97 -6.77 -15.07
N LEU A 252 -8.49 -7.97 -15.35
CA LEU A 252 -7.67 -9.18 -15.45
C LEU A 252 -6.70 -9.15 -16.63
N LEU A 253 -7.09 -8.56 -17.77
CA LEU A 253 -6.19 -8.40 -18.91
C LEU A 253 -5.12 -7.34 -18.64
N THR A 254 -5.54 -6.14 -18.19
CA THR A 254 -4.64 -5.01 -17.92
C THR A 254 -3.59 -5.35 -16.86
N PHE A 255 -3.99 -6.04 -15.80
CA PHE A 255 -3.13 -6.37 -14.65
C PHE A 255 -2.78 -7.86 -14.58
N SER A 256 -2.79 -8.54 -15.73
CA SER A 256 -2.48 -9.97 -15.85
C SER A 256 -1.09 -10.31 -15.31
N LEU A 257 -0.12 -9.41 -15.46
CA LEU A 257 1.26 -9.57 -15.00
C LEU A 257 1.49 -9.17 -13.53
N ASN A 258 0.52 -8.53 -12.87
CA ASN A 258 0.70 -8.12 -11.48
C ASN A 258 0.69 -9.31 -10.52
N GLU A 259 1.63 -9.39 -9.60
CA GLU A 259 1.90 -10.54 -8.76
C GLU A 259 1.05 -10.52 -7.47
N CYS A 260 0.58 -11.70 -7.08
CA CYS A 260 -0.03 -11.96 -5.79
C CYS A 260 0.38 -13.37 -5.31
N GLN A 261 0.38 -13.59 -3.99
CA GLN A 261 0.77 -14.88 -3.42
C GLN A 261 -0.38 -15.89 -3.46
N ASP A 262 -1.59 -15.44 -3.09
CA ASP A 262 -2.80 -16.25 -3.22
C ASP A 262 -3.41 -16.02 -4.62
N PRO A 263 -3.61 -17.07 -5.44
CA PRO A 263 -4.23 -16.92 -6.76
C PRO A 263 -5.62 -16.28 -6.72
N ARG A 264 -6.37 -16.39 -5.62
CA ARG A 264 -7.69 -15.76 -5.46
C ARG A 264 -7.59 -14.23 -5.41
N ASP A 265 -6.46 -13.70 -4.97
CA ASP A 265 -6.24 -12.26 -4.92
C ASP A 265 -6.31 -11.63 -6.31
N LYS A 266 -6.01 -12.37 -7.40
CA LYS A 266 -6.27 -11.92 -8.78
C LYS A 266 -7.70 -11.43 -9.02
N VAL A 267 -8.63 -11.87 -8.19
CA VAL A 267 -10.03 -11.47 -8.23
C VAL A 267 -10.36 -10.60 -7.01
N TYR A 268 -9.89 -10.95 -5.81
CA TYR A 268 -10.21 -10.20 -4.59
C TYR A 268 -9.60 -8.80 -4.54
N GLY A 269 -8.37 -8.64 -5.04
CA GLY A 269 -7.70 -7.35 -5.18
C GLY A 269 -8.36 -6.39 -6.17
N PHE A 270 -9.43 -6.80 -6.85
CA PHE A 270 -10.19 -5.96 -7.77
C PHE A 270 -11.62 -5.66 -7.31
N GLN A 271 -12.11 -6.22 -6.20
CA GLN A 271 -13.53 -6.10 -5.84
C GLN A 271 -14.00 -4.65 -5.68
N GLY A 272 -13.13 -3.77 -5.18
CA GLY A 272 -13.42 -2.34 -5.08
C GLY A 272 -13.53 -1.61 -6.43
N LEU A 273 -12.96 -2.19 -7.49
CA LEU A 273 -12.88 -1.63 -8.84
C LEU A 273 -13.85 -2.29 -9.83
N VAL A 274 -14.46 -3.42 -9.46
CA VAL A 274 -15.39 -4.15 -10.31
C VAL A 274 -16.76 -3.48 -10.27
N ASN A 275 -17.47 -3.52 -11.40
CA ASN A 275 -18.86 -3.07 -11.50
C ASN A 275 -19.73 -3.67 -10.37
N PRO A 276 -20.55 -2.88 -9.66
CA PRO A 276 -21.27 -3.35 -8.47
C PRO A 276 -22.09 -4.63 -8.68
N GLN A 277 -22.74 -4.77 -9.83
CA GLN A 277 -23.55 -5.94 -10.17
C GLN A 277 -22.76 -7.24 -10.37
N ASP A 278 -21.46 -7.13 -10.63
CA ASP A 278 -20.58 -8.28 -10.91
C ASP A 278 -19.76 -8.69 -9.68
N ARG A 279 -19.74 -7.88 -8.61
CA ARG A 279 -18.92 -8.12 -7.42
C ARG A 279 -19.25 -9.45 -6.76
N MET A 280 -18.23 -10.06 -6.15
CA MET A 280 -18.39 -11.21 -5.27
C MET A 280 -17.96 -10.86 -3.86
N GLU A 281 -18.48 -11.63 -2.90
CA GLU A 281 -17.96 -11.59 -1.54
C GLU A 281 -16.57 -12.24 -1.48
N ILE A 282 -15.66 -11.62 -0.73
CA ILE A 282 -14.32 -12.17 -0.50
C ILE A 282 -14.41 -13.27 0.55
N ASP A 283 -14.10 -14.50 0.15
CA ASP A 283 -14.12 -15.67 1.02
C ASP A 283 -12.91 -16.59 0.78
N TYR A 284 -11.92 -16.56 1.65
CA TYR A 284 -10.77 -17.45 1.58
C TYR A 284 -11.08 -18.91 1.97
N GLY A 285 -12.33 -19.23 2.32
CA GLY A 285 -12.83 -20.58 2.54
C GLY A 285 -13.15 -21.35 1.25
N ILE A 286 -13.44 -20.66 0.14
CA ILE A 286 -13.72 -21.29 -1.15
C ILE A 286 -12.46 -21.54 -1.99
N SER A 287 -12.54 -22.49 -2.91
CA SER A 287 -11.42 -22.87 -3.77
C SER A 287 -11.12 -21.82 -4.84
N VAL A 288 -9.89 -21.83 -5.36
CA VAL A 288 -9.50 -21.00 -6.51
C VAL A 288 -10.44 -21.23 -7.70
N VAL A 289 -10.80 -22.49 -7.98
CA VAL A 289 -11.67 -22.84 -9.11
C VAL A 289 -13.04 -22.20 -8.97
N GLU A 290 -13.65 -22.23 -7.78
CA GLU A 290 -14.95 -21.61 -7.53
C GLU A 290 -14.92 -20.09 -7.75
N VAL A 291 -13.86 -19.43 -7.29
CA VAL A 291 -13.66 -17.98 -7.52
C VAL A 291 -13.61 -17.66 -9.01
N PHE A 292 -12.81 -18.41 -9.79
CA PHE A 292 -12.67 -18.15 -11.22
C PHE A 292 -13.92 -18.56 -12.03
N LEU A 293 -14.65 -19.60 -11.62
CA LEU A 293 -15.93 -19.95 -12.24
C LEU A 293 -16.98 -18.85 -12.05
N TYR A 294 -17.04 -18.24 -10.86
CA TYR A 294 -17.90 -17.09 -10.62
C TYR A 294 -17.58 -15.94 -11.58
N VAL A 295 -16.29 -15.61 -11.70
CA VAL A 295 -15.82 -14.53 -12.58
C VAL A 295 -16.18 -14.79 -14.04
N VAL A 296 -15.96 -16.02 -14.53
CA VAL A 296 -16.35 -16.40 -15.90
C VAL A 296 -17.87 -16.27 -16.10
N ALA A 297 -18.67 -16.72 -15.13
CA ALA A 297 -20.12 -16.58 -15.19
C ALA A 297 -20.55 -15.10 -15.23
N ALA A 298 -19.91 -14.23 -14.43
CA ALA A 298 -20.15 -12.79 -14.45
C ALA A 298 -19.82 -12.18 -15.83
N MET A 299 -18.69 -12.54 -16.43
CA MET A 299 -18.32 -12.09 -17.78
C MET A 299 -19.35 -12.49 -18.84
N VAL A 300 -19.85 -13.74 -18.80
CA VAL A 300 -20.87 -14.22 -19.76
C VAL A 300 -22.20 -13.49 -19.61
N ARG A 301 -22.62 -13.18 -18.37
CA ARG A 301 -23.84 -12.39 -18.12
C ARG A 301 -23.72 -10.97 -18.68
N GLY A 302 -22.55 -10.32 -18.50
CA GLY A 302 -22.29 -8.97 -19.01
C GLY A 302 -22.38 -8.86 -20.54
N VAL A 303 -22.02 -9.92 -21.27
CA VAL A 303 -22.14 -9.99 -22.74
C VAL A 303 -23.60 -10.09 -23.22
N SER A 304 -24.53 -10.51 -22.36
CA SER A 304 -25.95 -10.70 -22.72
C SER A 304 -26.78 -9.40 -22.70
N HIS A 305 -26.15 -8.26 -22.35
CA HIS A 305 -26.78 -6.94 -22.25
C HIS A 305 -26.26 -5.92 -23.27
N ILE A 306 -25.49 -6.37 -24.26
CA ILE A 306 -25.02 -5.59 -25.43
C ILE A 306 -25.81 -6.06 -26.65
#